data_AF-A0A2E6C7E4-F1
#
_entry.id   AF-A0A2E6C7E4-F1
#
_cell.length_a   1.000
_cell.length_b   1.000
_cell.length_c   1.000
_cell.angle_alpha   90.00
_cell.angle_beta   90.00
_cell.angle_gamma   90.00
#
_symmetry.space_group_name_H-M   'P 1'
#
loop_
_entity.id
_entity.type
_entity.pdbx_description
1 polymer ?
#
loop_
_entity_poly.entity_id
_entity_poly.type
_entity_poly.pdbx_seq_one_letter_code
_entity_poly.pdbx_strand_id
1 'polypeptide(L)'
;MQQHMIDYPLDVRGLILFHLAKTQDYRWVEPFGWNNEFNIKSITPSSECSKKLYRLLEIDGSITGSTIPLAITIAIRQGLIRDSILLLRVYLEEVVGSPAIYALALSIIIDLRRQVIPLLNPSRELRQNLWILQDVPSWLIPYFIRRFRRYVGSQTITIISGGHILCPGEKIWIAEKQFTQG
;
A
#
# COMPACT_ATOMS: atom_id res chain seq x y z
N MET A 1 30.44 -13.25 -12.42
CA MET A 1 29.54 -12.08 -12.56
C MET A 1 28.58 -12.11 -11.39
N GLN A 2 28.61 -11.12 -10.49
CA GLN A 2 27.56 -10.99 -9.48
C GLN A 2 26.27 -10.61 -10.23
N GLN A 3 25.28 -11.51 -10.26
CA GLN A 3 23.94 -11.15 -10.73
C GLN A 3 23.42 -10.06 -9.79
N HIS A 4 23.16 -8.89 -10.35
CA HIS A 4 22.66 -7.76 -9.58
C HIS A 4 21.18 -8.01 -9.26
N MET A 5 20.90 -8.40 -8.02
CA MET A 5 19.55 -8.59 -7.52
C MET A 5 18.79 -7.24 -7.52
N ILE A 6 17.54 -7.25 -7.95
CA ILE A 6 16.73 -6.03 -8.09
C ILE A 6 15.84 -5.85 -6.88
N ASP A 7 15.74 -4.62 -6.40
CA ASP A 7 14.94 -4.26 -5.23
C ASP A 7 13.53 -3.86 -5.64
N TYR A 8 12.53 -4.61 -5.15
CA TYR A 8 11.11 -4.29 -5.30
C TYR A 8 10.52 -3.84 -3.96
N PRO A 9 9.89 -2.66 -3.88
CA PRO A 9 9.26 -2.21 -2.64
C PRO A 9 8.07 -3.11 -2.32
N LEU A 10 7.89 -3.45 -1.05
CA LEU A 10 6.77 -4.28 -0.59
C LEU A 10 5.46 -3.46 -0.54
N ASP A 11 5.06 -2.97 -1.70
CA ASP A 11 3.81 -2.28 -1.98
C ASP A 11 3.39 -2.49 -3.44
N VAL A 12 2.36 -1.76 -3.88
CA VAL A 12 1.82 -1.88 -5.24
C VAL A 12 2.89 -1.70 -6.33
N ARG A 13 3.87 -0.80 -6.13
CA ARG A 13 4.91 -0.54 -7.14
C ARG A 13 5.75 -1.80 -7.38
N GLY A 14 6.21 -2.45 -6.31
CA GLY A 14 7.01 -3.66 -6.43
C GLY A 14 6.21 -4.85 -6.93
N LEU A 15 4.92 -4.94 -6.60
CA LEU A 15 4.04 -5.96 -7.18
C LEU A 15 3.88 -5.79 -8.69
N ILE A 16 3.74 -4.55 -9.18
CA ILE A 16 3.68 -4.24 -10.61
C ILE A 16 5.01 -4.62 -11.28
N LEU A 17 6.15 -4.21 -10.71
CA LEU A 17 7.47 -4.56 -11.25
C LEU A 17 7.67 -6.07 -11.32
N PHE A 18 7.34 -6.79 -10.25
CA PHE A 18 7.40 -8.25 -10.18
C PHE A 18 6.51 -8.92 -11.24
N HIS A 19 5.30 -8.40 -11.47
CA HIS A 19 4.40 -8.95 -12.48
C HIS A 19 4.97 -8.82 -13.90
N LEU A 20 5.65 -7.70 -14.18
CA LEU A 20 6.18 -7.35 -15.50
C LEU A 20 7.56 -7.99 -15.74
N ALA A 21 8.39 -8.16 -14.71
CA ALA A 21 9.72 -8.73 -14.79
C ALA A 21 9.73 -10.20 -14.34
N LYS A 22 9.52 -11.14 -15.27
CA LYS A 22 9.38 -12.58 -14.95
C LYS A 22 10.71 -13.35 -14.83
N THR A 23 11.85 -12.74 -15.11
CA THR A 23 13.13 -13.46 -15.32
C THR A 23 14.34 -12.91 -14.57
N GLN A 24 14.16 -11.95 -13.66
CA GLN A 24 15.25 -11.31 -12.93
C GLN A 24 15.24 -11.73 -11.46
N ASP A 25 16.44 -11.92 -10.88
CA ASP A 25 16.58 -12.13 -9.45
C ASP A 25 16.16 -10.86 -8.69
N TYR A 26 15.34 -11.02 -7.66
CA TYR A 26 14.77 -9.90 -6.93
C TYR A 26 14.76 -10.15 -5.42
N ARG A 27 14.71 -9.07 -4.65
CA ARG A 27 14.32 -9.09 -3.25
C ARG A 27 13.25 -8.05 -2.96
N TRP A 28 12.41 -8.35 -2.00
CA TRP A 28 11.50 -7.36 -1.44
C TRP A 28 12.25 -6.45 -0.47
N VAL A 29 11.97 -5.16 -0.55
CA VAL A 29 12.51 -4.15 0.36
C VAL A 29 11.39 -3.32 0.98
N GLU A 30 11.72 -2.61 2.05
CA GLU A 30 10.77 -1.73 2.72
C GLU A 30 10.32 -0.58 1.78
N PRO A 31 9.00 -0.33 1.63
CA PRO A 31 8.50 0.51 0.54
C PRO A 31 8.81 2.01 0.69
N PHE A 32 8.89 2.53 1.91
CA PHE A 32 9.11 3.96 2.20
C PHE A 32 10.59 4.37 2.12
N GLY A 33 11.53 3.41 2.12
CA GLY A 33 12.95 3.63 1.83
C GLY A 33 13.34 3.44 0.36
N TRP A 34 12.39 3.02 -0.49
CA TRP A 34 12.67 2.75 -1.91
C TRP A 34 12.52 4.01 -2.77
N ASN A 35 13.64 4.46 -3.35
CA ASN A 35 13.78 5.74 -4.04
C ASN A 35 14.00 5.61 -5.57
N ASN A 36 13.80 4.42 -6.14
CA ASN A 36 14.00 4.24 -7.58
C ASN A 36 12.84 4.88 -8.36
N GLU A 37 13.13 5.28 -9.60
CA GLU A 37 12.10 5.79 -10.50
C GLU A 37 11.08 4.69 -10.84
N PHE A 38 9.79 5.07 -10.82
CA PHE A 38 8.69 4.17 -11.16
C PHE A 38 7.76 4.85 -12.16
N ASN A 39 7.68 4.30 -13.37
CA ASN A 39 6.86 4.85 -14.45
C ASN A 39 6.14 3.71 -15.21
N ILE A 40 4.81 3.61 -15.08
CA ILE A 40 4.04 2.56 -15.77
C ILE A 40 4.16 2.63 -17.29
N LYS A 41 4.22 3.84 -17.87
CA LYS A 41 4.24 4.04 -19.33
C LYS A 41 5.47 3.45 -19.99
N SER A 42 6.61 3.43 -19.30
CA SER A 42 7.84 2.82 -19.84
C SER A 42 7.83 1.29 -19.75
N ILE A 43 6.89 0.69 -19.00
CA ILE A 43 6.92 -0.74 -18.65
C ILE A 43 5.74 -1.51 -19.28
N THR A 44 4.66 -0.83 -19.70
CA THR A 44 3.45 -1.51 -20.21
C THR A 44 3.02 -0.98 -21.58
N PRO A 45 2.99 -1.81 -22.64
CA PRO A 45 2.65 -1.34 -23.99
C PRO A 45 1.14 -1.22 -24.25
N SER A 46 0.28 -1.91 -23.48
CA SER A 46 -1.17 -1.86 -23.68
C SER A 46 -1.83 -0.77 -22.82
N SER A 47 -2.74 0.00 -23.43
CA SER A 47 -3.41 1.12 -22.77
C SER A 47 -4.33 0.68 -21.63
N GLU A 48 -5.02 -0.45 -21.78
CA GLU A 48 -6.00 -0.92 -20.79
C GLU A 48 -5.34 -1.54 -19.55
N CYS A 49 -4.29 -2.35 -19.72
CA CYS A 49 -3.52 -2.85 -18.58
C CYS A 49 -2.90 -1.68 -17.82
N SER A 50 -2.31 -0.70 -18.54
CA SER A 50 -1.75 0.50 -17.93
C SER A 50 -2.77 1.23 -17.05
N LYS A 51 -4.02 1.43 -17.51
CA LYS A 51 -5.08 2.07 -16.73
C LYS A 51 -5.39 1.30 -15.44
N LYS A 52 -5.49 -0.03 -15.50
CA LYS A 52 -5.72 -0.87 -14.30
C LYS A 52 -4.57 -0.74 -13.30
N LEU A 53 -3.33 -0.74 -13.77
CA LEU A 53 -2.15 -0.57 -12.92
C LEU A 53 -2.11 0.83 -12.30
N TYR A 54 -2.45 1.89 -13.06
CA TYR A 54 -2.57 3.25 -12.53
C TYR A 54 -3.63 3.33 -11.43
N ARG A 55 -4.78 2.70 -11.64
CA ARG A 55 -5.85 2.64 -10.64
C ARG A 55 -5.38 1.98 -9.34
N LEU A 56 -4.53 0.94 -9.40
CA LEU A 56 -3.96 0.33 -8.20
C LEU A 56 -3.09 1.31 -7.42
N LEU A 57 -2.29 2.14 -8.10
CA LEU A 57 -1.45 3.15 -7.44
C LEU A 57 -2.29 4.26 -6.80
N GLU A 58 -3.33 4.72 -7.49
CA GLU A 58 -4.22 5.77 -6.97
C GLU A 58 -4.88 5.34 -5.65
N ILE A 59 -5.39 4.12 -5.62
CA ILE A 59 -6.09 3.57 -4.44
C ILE A 59 -5.14 3.04 -3.37
N ASP A 60 -3.82 2.97 -3.62
CA ASP A 60 -2.87 2.46 -2.64
C ASP A 60 -2.88 3.32 -1.36
N GLY A 61 -2.99 2.69 -0.19
CA GLY A 61 -3.23 3.39 1.08
C GLY A 61 -4.66 3.91 1.29
N SER A 62 -5.61 3.67 0.37
CA SER A 62 -7.04 3.96 0.58
C SER A 62 -7.74 2.87 1.39
N ILE A 63 -8.83 3.19 2.08
CA ILE A 63 -9.75 2.20 2.71
C ILE A 63 -11.05 1.99 1.91
N THR A 64 -11.19 2.73 0.80
CA THR A 64 -12.37 2.75 -0.08
C THR A 64 -11.95 2.49 -1.51
N GLY A 65 -12.77 1.73 -2.25
CA GLY A 65 -12.52 1.38 -3.64
C GLY A 65 -13.20 0.07 -4.01
N SER A 66 -12.97 -0.38 -5.24
CA SER A 66 -13.43 -1.69 -5.71
C SER A 66 -12.72 -2.80 -4.92
N THR A 67 -13.47 -3.86 -4.57
CA THR A 67 -13.03 -4.92 -3.65
C THR A 67 -11.69 -5.56 -4.01
N ILE A 68 -11.56 -6.10 -5.22
CA ILE A 68 -10.31 -6.80 -5.62
C ILE A 68 -9.12 -5.83 -5.70
N PRO A 69 -9.20 -4.68 -6.42
CA PRO A 69 -8.12 -3.69 -6.43
C PRO A 69 -7.67 -3.26 -5.03
N LEU A 70 -8.62 -2.99 -4.15
CA LEU A 70 -8.32 -2.58 -2.78
C LEU A 70 -7.64 -3.69 -2.00
N ALA A 71 -8.11 -4.94 -2.11
CA ALA A 71 -7.49 -6.08 -1.44
C ALA A 71 -6.06 -6.34 -1.93
N ILE A 72 -5.77 -6.11 -3.23
CA ILE A 72 -4.41 -6.22 -3.78
C ILE A 72 -3.44 -5.29 -3.05
N THR A 73 -3.80 -3.99 -2.93
CA THR A 73 -2.91 -2.99 -2.34
C THR A 73 -2.64 -3.27 -0.85
N ILE A 74 -3.64 -3.78 -0.15
CA ILE A 74 -3.54 -4.16 1.26
C ILE A 74 -2.68 -5.42 1.42
N ALA A 75 -2.96 -6.46 0.65
CA ALA A 75 -2.27 -7.74 0.74
C ALA A 75 -0.77 -7.58 0.55
N ILE A 76 -0.35 -6.82 -0.47
CA ILE A 76 1.09 -6.63 -0.73
C ILE A 76 1.77 -5.88 0.42
N ARG A 77 1.17 -4.81 0.94
CA ARG A 77 1.73 -4.02 2.06
C ARG A 77 1.85 -4.82 3.36
N GLN A 78 0.98 -5.81 3.56
CA GLN A 78 1.06 -6.74 4.69
C GLN A 78 2.13 -7.84 4.49
N GLY A 79 2.67 -7.99 3.29
CA GLY A 79 3.56 -9.10 2.94
C GLY A 79 2.84 -10.40 2.57
N LEU A 80 1.53 -10.35 2.30
CA LEU A 80 0.75 -11.47 1.76
C LEU A 80 1.02 -11.62 0.25
N ILE A 81 2.27 -11.90 -0.11
CA ILE A 81 2.78 -11.86 -1.49
C ILE A 81 1.97 -12.80 -2.38
N ARG A 82 1.74 -14.05 -1.95
CA ARG A 82 0.97 -15.05 -2.71
C ARG A 82 -0.44 -14.57 -3.04
N ASP A 83 -1.15 -14.04 -2.05
CA ASP A 83 -2.53 -13.58 -2.21
C ASP A 83 -2.59 -12.33 -3.09
N SER A 84 -1.63 -11.40 -2.93
CA SER A 84 -1.54 -10.22 -3.78
C SER A 84 -1.31 -10.56 -5.26
N ILE A 85 -0.46 -11.56 -5.54
CA ILE A 85 -0.19 -12.04 -6.91
C ILE A 85 -1.45 -12.71 -7.49
N LEU A 86 -2.12 -13.55 -6.69
CA LEU A 86 -3.35 -14.22 -7.11
C LEU A 86 -4.44 -13.20 -7.48
N LEU A 87 -4.71 -12.25 -6.59
CA LEU A 87 -5.70 -11.19 -6.79
C LEU A 87 -5.33 -10.31 -8.00
N LEU A 88 -4.04 -9.98 -8.17
CA LEU A 88 -3.57 -9.20 -9.31
C LEU A 88 -3.85 -9.90 -10.64
N ARG A 89 -3.57 -11.21 -10.74
CA ARG A 89 -3.84 -11.98 -11.96
C ARG A 89 -5.32 -11.95 -12.31
N VAL A 90 -6.20 -12.23 -11.33
CA VAL A 90 -7.65 -12.16 -11.52
C VAL A 90 -8.09 -10.77 -11.98
N TYR A 91 -7.52 -9.71 -11.40
CA TYR A 91 -7.85 -8.33 -11.75
C TYR A 91 -7.43 -7.93 -13.17
N LEU A 92 -6.21 -8.32 -13.58
CA LEU A 92 -5.66 -7.95 -14.88
C LEU A 92 -6.27 -8.79 -16.01
N GLU A 93 -6.43 -10.10 -15.80
CA GLU A 93 -6.91 -11.05 -16.82
C GLU A 93 -8.43 -11.10 -16.95
N GLU A 94 -9.18 -10.35 -16.12
CA GLU A 94 -10.66 -10.32 -16.11
C GLU A 94 -11.31 -11.70 -15.96
N VAL A 95 -10.57 -12.65 -15.40
CA VAL A 95 -11.10 -13.96 -15.06
C VAL A 95 -12.23 -13.76 -14.05
N VAL A 96 -13.40 -14.35 -14.32
CA VAL A 96 -14.52 -14.33 -13.39
C VAL A 96 -14.03 -14.92 -12.06
N GLY A 97 -13.87 -14.04 -11.07
CA GLY A 97 -13.36 -14.42 -9.77
C GLY A 97 -14.32 -15.44 -9.13
N SER A 98 -13.78 -16.56 -8.66
CA SER A 98 -14.60 -17.51 -7.90
C SER A 98 -15.10 -16.85 -6.61
N PRO A 99 -16.21 -17.33 -6.01
CA PRO A 99 -16.69 -16.83 -4.73
C PRO A 99 -15.61 -16.84 -3.63
N ALA A 100 -14.68 -17.81 -3.68
CA ALA A 100 -13.56 -17.90 -2.75
C ALA A 100 -12.57 -16.72 -2.90
N ILE A 101 -12.31 -16.24 -4.12
CA ILE A 101 -11.45 -15.06 -4.35
C ILE A 101 -12.10 -13.80 -3.78
N TYR A 102 -13.41 -13.64 -3.96
CA TYR A 102 -14.14 -12.52 -3.38
C TYR A 102 -14.16 -12.58 -1.84
N ALA A 103 -14.35 -13.76 -1.27
CA ALA A 103 -14.31 -13.95 0.18
C ALA A 103 -12.93 -13.58 0.76
N LEU A 104 -11.84 -14.02 0.11
CA LEU A 104 -10.47 -13.64 0.46
C LEU A 104 -10.26 -12.12 0.38
N ALA A 105 -10.72 -11.48 -0.69
CA ALA A 105 -10.59 -10.03 -0.85
C ALA A 105 -11.35 -9.27 0.25
N LEU A 106 -12.55 -9.74 0.60
CA LEU A 106 -13.35 -9.15 1.68
C LEU A 106 -12.71 -9.34 3.06
N SER A 107 -12.15 -10.51 3.36
CA SER A 107 -11.50 -10.75 4.65
C SER A 107 -10.32 -9.80 4.85
N ILE A 108 -9.48 -9.62 3.83
CA ILE A 108 -8.34 -8.69 3.85
C ILE A 108 -8.81 -7.25 4.14
N ILE A 109 -9.90 -6.80 3.49
CA ILE A 109 -10.45 -5.46 3.69
C ILE A 109 -11.04 -5.28 5.10
N ILE A 110 -11.75 -6.30 5.59
CA ILE A 110 -12.35 -6.28 6.93
C ILE A 110 -11.25 -6.18 7.99
N ASP A 111 -10.19 -6.98 7.84
CA ASP A 111 -9.07 -6.98 8.77
C ASP A 111 -8.30 -5.66 8.77
N LEU A 112 -8.12 -5.02 7.60
CA LEU A 112 -7.61 -3.65 7.54
C LEU A 112 -8.49 -2.69 8.33
N ARG A 113 -9.81 -2.71 8.10
CA ARG A 113 -10.74 -1.77 8.75
C ARG A 113 -10.73 -1.92 10.27
N ARG A 114 -10.70 -3.17 10.76
CA ARG A 114 -10.57 -3.49 12.19
C ARG A 114 -9.31 -2.91 12.81
N GLN A 115 -8.21 -2.85 12.05
CA GLN A 115 -6.96 -2.27 12.50
C GLN A 115 -6.93 -0.74 12.41
N VAL A 116 -7.45 -0.14 11.33
CA VAL A 116 -7.35 1.31 11.08
C VAL A 116 -8.34 2.13 11.91
N ILE A 117 -9.58 1.66 12.09
CA ILE A 117 -10.63 2.45 12.77
C ILE A 117 -10.22 2.82 14.21
N PRO A 118 -9.71 1.90 15.05
CA PRO A 118 -9.30 2.21 16.42
C PRO A 118 -8.14 3.20 16.50
N LEU A 119 -7.33 3.35 15.45
CA LEU A 119 -6.19 4.28 15.43
C LEU A 119 -6.64 5.73 15.46
N LEU A 120 -7.87 6.04 15.07
CA LEU A 120 -8.44 7.39 15.08
C LEU A 120 -8.86 7.85 16.48
N ASN A 121 -8.55 7.08 17.52
CA ASN A 121 -8.84 7.45 18.90
C ASN A 121 -8.02 8.70 19.31
N PRO A 122 -8.66 9.81 19.71
CA PRO A 122 -7.97 11.05 20.10
C PRO A 122 -6.98 10.87 21.26
N SER A 123 -7.13 9.84 22.10
CA SER A 123 -6.16 9.55 23.17
C SER A 123 -4.78 9.13 22.66
N ARG A 124 -4.65 8.80 21.37
CA ARG A 124 -3.35 8.53 20.70
C ARG A 124 -2.62 9.80 20.28
N GLU A 125 -3.26 10.97 20.39
CA GLU A 125 -2.65 12.27 20.19
C GLU A 125 -2.02 12.75 21.52
N LEU A 126 -0.69 12.95 21.52
CA LEU A 126 0.03 13.38 22.73
C LEU A 126 0.00 14.91 22.91
N ARG A 127 0.24 15.63 21.82
CA ARG A 127 0.26 17.10 21.72
C ARG A 127 -0.26 17.48 20.34
N GLN A 128 -0.80 18.70 20.20
CA GLN A 128 -1.37 19.24 18.95
C GLN A 128 -0.68 18.68 17.69
N ASN A 129 -1.37 17.79 16.97
CA ASN A 129 -0.96 17.14 15.73
C ASN A 129 0.23 16.14 15.80
N LEU A 130 0.64 15.71 16.99
CA LEU A 130 1.60 14.63 17.22
C LEU A 130 0.90 13.34 17.67
N TRP A 131 0.92 12.34 16.80
CA TRP A 131 0.29 11.04 17.00
C TRP A 131 1.33 9.98 17.35
N ILE A 132 1.14 9.29 18.47
CA ILE A 132 2.03 8.22 18.93
C ILE A 132 1.38 6.87 18.60
N LEU A 133 1.90 6.23 17.57
CA LEU A 133 1.45 4.96 17.01
C LEU A 133 2.59 3.93 16.96
N GLN A 134 3.51 3.94 17.93
CA GLN A 134 4.68 3.04 17.98
C GLN A 134 4.29 1.55 17.98
N ASP A 135 3.10 1.23 18.50
CA ASP A 135 2.49 -0.11 18.47
C ASP A 135 1.96 -0.52 17.08
N VAL A 136 1.88 0.43 16.14
CA VAL A 136 1.31 0.25 14.82
C VAL A 136 2.42 0.04 13.79
N PRO A 137 2.36 -1.03 12.98
CA PRO A 137 3.33 -1.24 11.91
C PRO A 137 3.24 -0.16 10.82
N SER A 138 4.39 0.19 10.26
CA SER A 138 4.53 1.28 9.27
C SER A 138 3.63 1.14 8.04
N TRP A 139 3.30 -0.10 7.64
CA TRP A 139 2.46 -0.36 6.46
C TRP A 139 1.01 0.14 6.61
N LEU A 140 0.51 0.30 7.85
CA LEU A 140 -0.82 0.83 8.14
C LEU A 140 -0.90 2.36 8.04
N ILE A 141 0.22 3.05 8.17
CA ILE A 141 0.26 4.51 8.30
C ILE A 141 -0.32 5.24 7.09
N PRO A 142 -0.09 4.84 5.83
CA PRO A 142 -0.78 5.44 4.68
C PRO A 142 -2.32 5.40 4.79
N TYR A 143 -2.86 4.28 5.28
CA TYR A 143 -4.30 4.11 5.48
C TYR A 143 -4.84 4.98 6.61
N PHE A 144 -4.11 5.05 7.71
CA PHE A 144 -4.41 5.96 8.82
C PHE A 144 -4.42 7.42 8.34
N ILE A 145 -3.35 7.89 7.67
CA ILE A 145 -3.24 9.28 7.20
C ILE A 145 -4.40 9.63 6.28
N ARG A 146 -4.66 8.84 5.23
CA ARG A 146 -5.76 9.12 4.28
C ARG A 146 -7.12 9.15 4.97
N ARG A 147 -7.34 8.29 5.97
CA ARG A 147 -8.59 8.26 6.73
C ARG A 147 -8.72 9.45 7.68
N PHE A 148 -7.65 9.76 8.42
CA PHE A 148 -7.59 10.83 9.39
C PHE A 148 -7.73 12.21 8.75
N ARG A 149 -7.18 12.39 7.55
CA ARG A 149 -7.32 13.61 6.72
C ARG A 149 -8.78 14.00 6.44
N ARG A 150 -9.72 13.05 6.47
CA ARG A 150 -11.16 13.34 6.33
C ARG A 150 -11.74 14.08 7.55
N TYR A 151 -11.03 14.12 8.68
CA TYR A 151 -11.48 14.71 9.93
C TYR A 151 -10.77 16.02 10.30
N VAL A 152 -9.47 16.12 10.04
CA VAL A 152 -8.63 17.26 10.50
C VAL A 152 -8.20 18.23 9.39
N GLY A 153 -8.73 18.06 8.18
CA GLY A 153 -8.44 18.95 7.05
C GLY A 153 -6.94 18.98 6.69
N SER A 154 -6.38 20.19 6.54
CA SER A 154 -5.05 20.45 5.95
C SER A 154 -3.91 20.63 6.96
N GLN A 155 -4.12 20.36 8.25
CA GLN A 155 -3.09 20.57 9.29
C GLN A 155 -1.89 19.63 9.11
N THR A 156 -0.66 20.11 9.28
CA THR A 156 0.51 19.21 9.28
C THR A 156 0.45 18.31 10.50
N ILE A 157 0.60 16.99 10.29
CA ILE A 157 0.59 16.01 11.37
C ILE A 157 1.91 15.26 11.38
N THR A 158 2.42 15.04 12.59
CA THR A 158 3.59 14.20 12.84
C THR A 158 3.11 12.89 13.44
N ILE A 159 3.55 11.77 12.88
CA ILE A 159 3.20 10.45 13.38
C ILE A 159 4.51 9.73 13.71
N ILE A 160 4.58 9.12 14.88
CA ILE A 160 5.65 8.19 15.25
C ILE A 160 5.05 6.80 15.21
N SER A 161 5.46 5.96 14.26
CA SER A 161 4.99 4.58 14.15
C SER A 161 6.06 3.56 14.51
N GLY A 162 5.65 2.31 14.66
CA GLY A 162 6.56 1.18 14.62
C GLY A 162 7.17 0.98 13.23
N GLY A 163 7.95 -0.09 13.09
CA GLY A 163 8.69 -0.41 11.88
C GLY A 163 7.91 -1.19 10.83
N HIS A 164 8.62 -1.54 9.76
CA HIS A 164 8.16 -2.46 8.73
C HIS A 164 8.68 -3.88 9.00
N ILE A 165 8.00 -4.92 8.51
CA ILE A 165 8.48 -6.31 8.62
C ILE A 165 9.88 -6.51 8.02
N LEU A 166 10.23 -5.74 6.98
CA LEU A 166 11.55 -5.75 6.32
C LEU A 166 12.53 -4.69 6.84
N CYS A 167 12.10 -3.80 7.74
CA CYS A 167 12.94 -2.74 8.31
C CYS A 167 12.38 -2.37 9.69
N PRO A 168 12.77 -3.11 10.74
CA PRO A 168 12.33 -2.82 12.10
C PRO A 168 12.90 -1.49 12.58
N GLY A 169 12.29 -0.93 13.62
CA GLY A 169 12.64 0.38 14.17
C GLY A 169 11.57 1.43 13.90
N GLU A 170 11.55 2.46 14.73
CA GLU A 170 10.54 3.51 14.65
C GLU A 170 10.65 4.30 13.35
N LYS A 171 9.51 4.76 12.86
CA LYS A 171 9.43 5.61 11.66
C LYS A 171 8.71 6.90 12.04
N ILE A 172 9.29 8.02 11.62
CA ILE A 172 8.69 9.34 11.76
C ILE A 172 8.08 9.72 10.42
N TRP A 173 6.84 10.16 10.46
CA TRP A 173 6.07 10.59 9.30
C TRP A 173 5.68 12.03 9.48
N ILE A 174 5.94 12.83 8.45
CA ILE A 174 5.44 14.19 8.36
C ILE A 174 4.43 14.17 7.22
N ALA A 175 3.14 14.08 7.55
CA ALA A 175 2.11 14.22 6.55
C ALA A 175 1.78 15.70 6.44
N GLU A 176 2.32 16.34 5.41
CA GLU A 176 2.05 17.73 5.08
C GLU A 176 0.71 17.86 4.33
N LYS A 177 0.28 19.11 4.14
CA LYS A 177 -0.87 19.45 3.30
C LYS A 177 -0.65 18.87 1.90
N GLN A 178 -1.47 17.90 1.50
CA GLN A 178 -1.66 17.64 0.07
C GLN A 178 -2.46 18.81 -0.49
N PHE A 179 -1.85 19.61 -1.37
CA PHE A 179 -2.63 20.48 -2.25
C PHE A 179 -3.49 19.56 -3.11
N THR A 180 -4.76 19.41 -2.77
CA THR A 180 -5.79 19.04 -3.74
C THR A 180 -5.80 20.17 -4.77
N GLN A 181 -5.11 19.97 -5.88
CA GLN A 181 -5.52 20.65 -7.11
C GLN A 181 -6.96 20.20 -7.40
N GLY A 182 -7.80 21.17 -7.72
CA GLY A 182 -9.26 21.07 -7.74
C GLY A 182 -9.85 20.12 -8.77
#